data_AF-A0A0F8ZHK8-F1
#
_entry.id   AF-A0A0F8ZHK8-F1
#
_cell.length_a   1.000
_cell.length_b   1.000
_cell.length_c   1.000
_cell.angle_alpha   90.00
_cell.angle_beta   90.00
_cell.angle_gamma   90.00
#
_symmetry.space_group_name_H-M   'P 1'
#
loop_
_entity.id
_entity.type
_entity.pdbx_description
1 polymer ?
#
loop_
_entity_poly.entity_id
_entity_poly.type
_entity_poly.pdbx_seq_one_letter_code
_entity_poly.pdbx_strand_id
1 'polypeptide(L)'
;DTSSEVDENGNSLAGEREGEVIALGKLDYNWQISDNAKFTRIVAVEYGDTNTKTRSETALLAKINGSLQMKVAYNITNNSDVADDKESTDTETSLTLVYSF
;
A
#
# COMPACT_ATOMS: atom_id res chain seq x y z
N ASP A 1 -23.30 -17.26 -3.73
CA ASP A 1 -23.07 -16.30 -4.83
C ASP A 1 -23.22 -17.00 -6.17
N THR A 2 -24.22 -16.64 -6.95
CA THR A 2 -24.32 -17.05 -8.36
C THR A 2 -23.88 -15.84 -9.20
N SER A 3 -22.62 -15.81 -9.61
CA SER A 3 -22.16 -14.82 -10.61
C SER A 3 -22.88 -15.12 -11.93
N SER A 4 -23.41 -14.08 -12.57
CA SER A 4 -24.05 -14.15 -13.88
C SER A 4 -23.09 -13.72 -15.00
N GLU A 5 -21.80 -13.57 -14.71
CA GLU A 5 -20.81 -13.20 -15.71
C GLU A 5 -20.56 -14.36 -16.66
N VAL A 6 -20.46 -14.00 -17.94
CA VAL A 6 -20.21 -14.91 -19.05
C VAL A 6 -18.97 -14.44 -19.81
N ASP A 7 -18.18 -15.39 -20.32
CA ASP A 7 -17.03 -15.07 -21.17
C ASP A 7 -17.46 -14.48 -22.53
N GLU A 8 -16.49 -14.05 -23.36
CA GLU A 8 -16.73 -13.52 -24.71
C GLU A 8 -17.45 -14.51 -25.65
N ASN A 9 -17.54 -15.79 -25.27
CA ASN A 9 -18.20 -16.87 -26.00
C ASN A 9 -19.56 -17.26 -25.40
N GLY A 10 -20.02 -16.59 -24.33
CA GLY A 10 -21.29 -16.84 -23.66
C GLY A 10 -21.29 -17.99 -22.65
N ASN A 11 -20.12 -18.50 -22.25
CA ASN A 11 -19.99 -19.53 -21.22
C ASN A 11 -20.07 -18.90 -19.82
N SER A 12 -20.78 -19.55 -18.89
CA SER A 12 -20.89 -19.06 -17.53
C SER A 12 -19.57 -19.19 -16.76
N LEU A 13 -19.12 -18.10 -16.15
CA LEU A 13 -17.97 -18.07 -15.24
C LEU A 13 -18.31 -18.57 -13.82
N ALA A 14 -19.56 -19.03 -13.61
CA ALA A 14 -20.03 -19.47 -12.31
C ALA A 14 -19.30 -20.74 -11.85
N GLY A 15 -18.42 -20.61 -10.86
CA GLY A 15 -17.65 -21.70 -10.28
C GLY A 15 -16.20 -21.76 -10.73
N GLU A 16 -15.76 -20.86 -11.61
CA GLU A 16 -14.35 -20.70 -11.94
C GLU A 16 -13.61 -20.00 -10.80
N ARG A 17 -12.44 -20.54 -10.45
CA ARG A 17 -11.52 -19.97 -9.46
C ARG A 17 -10.27 -19.50 -10.19
N GLU A 18 -10.18 -18.21 -10.42
CA GLU A 18 -8.94 -17.59 -10.82
C GLU A 18 -8.07 -17.38 -9.57
N GLY A 19 -6.82 -17.80 -9.66
CA GLY A 19 -5.84 -17.68 -8.59
C GLY A 19 -4.48 -17.48 -9.20
N GLU A 20 -3.70 -16.61 -8.59
CA GLU A 20 -2.41 -16.18 -9.12
C GLU A 20 -1.33 -16.35 -8.05
N VAL A 21 -0.16 -16.81 -8.48
CA VAL A 21 1.03 -16.83 -7.63
C VAL A 21 1.71 -15.47 -7.74
N ILE A 22 1.94 -14.83 -6.60
CA ILE A 22 2.61 -13.53 -6.54
C ILE A 22 3.98 -13.64 -5.90
N ALA A 23 4.93 -12.82 -6.38
CA ALA A 23 6.21 -12.60 -5.73
C ALA A 23 6.21 -11.25 -5.00
N LEU A 24 6.60 -11.23 -3.71
CA LEU A 24 6.68 -10.01 -2.90
C LEU A 24 8.13 -9.72 -2.49
N GLY A 25 8.63 -8.55 -2.86
CA GLY A 25 9.85 -7.97 -2.32
C GLY A 25 9.53 -6.78 -1.41
N LYS A 26 10.17 -6.69 -0.24
CA LYS A 26 10.03 -5.55 0.68
C LYS A 26 11.39 -5.11 1.23
N LEU A 27 11.62 -3.80 1.21
CA LEU A 27 12.71 -3.11 1.89
C LEU A 27 12.14 -2.24 3.00
N ASP A 28 12.71 -2.37 4.21
CA ASP A 28 12.25 -1.68 5.41
C ASP A 28 13.44 -1.02 6.11
N TYR A 29 13.55 0.30 5.96
CA TYR A 29 14.62 1.10 6.53
C TYR A 29 14.13 1.92 7.71
N ASN A 30 14.83 1.81 8.83
CA ASN A 30 14.49 2.48 10.07
C ASN A 30 15.73 3.18 10.62
N TRP A 31 15.63 4.48 10.84
CA TRP A 31 16.71 5.27 11.42
C TRP A 31 16.22 6.05 12.63
N GLN A 32 16.77 5.71 13.80
CA GLN A 32 16.59 6.50 15.00
C GLN A 32 17.50 7.73 14.90
N ILE A 33 16.93 8.90 14.62
CA ILE A 33 17.67 10.15 14.49
C ILE A 33 18.12 10.64 15.87
N SER A 34 17.23 10.53 16.85
CA SER A 34 17.47 10.87 18.26
C SER A 34 16.48 10.12 19.14
N ASP A 35 16.55 10.22 20.46
CA ASP A 35 15.61 9.57 21.39
C ASP A 35 14.13 9.93 21.11
N ASN A 36 13.90 11.09 20.49
CA ASN A 36 12.58 11.64 20.23
C ASN A 36 12.18 11.62 18.75
N ALA A 37 13.04 11.17 17.83
CA ALA A 37 12.73 11.21 16.40
C ALA A 37 13.18 9.93 15.67
N LYS A 38 12.27 9.38 14.87
CA LYS A 38 12.52 8.18 14.05
C LYS A 38 12.07 8.44 12.62
N PHE A 39 12.96 8.22 11.67
CA PHE A 39 12.64 8.20 10.25
C PHE A 39 12.45 6.75 9.79
N THR A 40 11.42 6.52 8.99
CA THR A 40 11.12 5.21 8.40
C THR A 40 10.88 5.34 6.90
N ARG A 41 11.42 4.41 6.13
CA ARG A 41 11.16 4.28 4.69
C ARG A 41 10.88 2.82 4.38
N ILE A 42 9.72 2.56 3.80
CA ILE A 42 9.32 1.24 3.33
C ILE A 42 9.12 1.32 1.83
N VAL A 43 9.66 0.35 1.10
CA VAL A 43 9.37 0.14 -0.32
C VAL A 43 9.00 -1.32 -0.50
N ALA A 44 7.91 -1.60 -1.20
CA ALA A 44 7.47 -2.95 -1.50
C ALA A 44 7.04 -3.06 -2.96
N VAL A 45 7.30 -4.22 -3.56
CA VAL A 45 6.87 -4.56 -4.91
C VAL A 45 6.23 -5.94 -4.85
N GLU A 46 4.97 -6.01 -5.25
CA GLU A 46 4.22 -7.24 -5.50
C GLU A 46 4.19 -7.41 -7.02
N TYR A 47 4.80 -8.48 -7.52
CA TYR A 47 4.80 -8.83 -8.94
C TYR A 47 3.93 -10.06 -9.17
N GLY A 48 3.06 -9.95 -10.16
CA GLY A 48 2.09 -10.95 -10.55
C GLY A 48 1.85 -10.92 -12.05
N ASP A 49 1.21 -11.97 -12.56
CA ASP A 49 0.87 -12.12 -13.98
C ASP A 49 -0.17 -11.09 -14.44
N THR A 50 -1.15 -10.75 -13.58
CA THR A 50 -2.19 -9.76 -13.92
C THR A 50 -1.79 -8.33 -13.57
N ASN A 51 -0.98 -8.12 -12.54
CA ASN A 51 -0.64 -6.79 -12.07
C ASN A 51 0.70 -6.75 -11.32
N THR A 52 1.41 -5.63 -11.45
CA THR A 52 2.54 -5.26 -10.60
C THR A 52 2.15 -4.07 -9.73
N LYS A 53 2.22 -4.26 -8.42
CA LYS A 53 1.92 -3.23 -7.43
C LYS A 53 3.16 -2.79 -6.68
N THR A 54 3.50 -1.51 -6.79
CA THR A 54 4.58 -0.89 -6.03
C THR A 54 4.01 -0.01 -4.94
N ARG A 55 4.48 -0.17 -3.70
CA ARG A 55 4.13 0.70 -2.56
C ARG A 55 5.38 1.32 -1.98
N SER A 56 5.27 2.58 -1.58
CA SER A 56 6.35 3.33 -0.98
C SER A 56 5.80 4.21 0.14
N GLU A 57 6.28 4.02 1.37
CA GLU A 57 5.95 4.86 2.54
C GLU A 57 7.23 5.55 3.03
N THR A 58 7.20 6.87 3.13
CA THR A 58 8.14 7.64 3.97
C THR A 58 7.38 8.14 5.18
N ALA A 59 7.93 7.97 6.37
CA ALA A 59 7.37 8.62 7.55
C ALA A 59 8.44 9.17 8.50
N LEU A 60 8.05 10.22 9.21
CA LEU A 60 8.77 10.78 10.34
C LEU A 60 7.89 10.69 11.58
N LEU A 61 8.36 9.98 12.58
CA LEU A 61 7.79 9.97 13.92
C LEU A 61 8.57 10.93 14.82
N ALA A 62 7.84 11.76 15.56
CA ALA A 62 8.41 12.66 16.56
C ALA A 62 7.64 12.53 17.89
N LYS A 63 8.39 12.33 18.98
CA LYS A 63 7.88 12.44 20.35
C LYS A 63 8.14 13.87 20.82
N ILE A 64 7.07 14.61 21.05
CA ILE A 64 7.17 16.02 21.45
C ILE A 64 7.40 16.10 22.96
N ASN A 65 6.67 15.29 23.73
CA ASN A 65 6.87 15.09 25.16
C ASN A 65 6.36 13.70 25.58
N GLY A 66 6.34 13.39 26.88
CA GLY A 66 5.88 12.09 27.39
C GLY A 66 4.42 11.74 27.04
N SER A 67 3.60 12.74 26.75
CA SER A 67 2.17 12.63 26.49
C SER A 67 1.79 12.87 25.04
N LEU A 68 2.70 13.36 24.19
CA LEU A 68 2.36 13.83 22.84
C LEU A 68 3.34 13.30 21.80
N GLN A 69 2.80 12.60 20.81
CA GLN A 69 3.54 11.99 19.71
C GLN A 69 2.87 12.32 18.37
N MET A 70 3.68 12.48 17.33
CA MET A 70 3.23 12.81 15.98
C MET A 70 3.86 11.86 14.97
N LYS A 71 3.11 11.48 13.93
CA LYS A 71 3.61 10.82 12.72
C LYS A 71 3.17 11.62 11.51
N VAL A 72 4.11 11.98 10.65
CA VAL A 72 3.82 12.47 9.30
C VAL A 72 4.24 11.38 8.34
N ALA A 73 3.37 10.99 7.41
CA ALA A 73 3.69 10.00 6.40
C ALA A 73 3.27 10.46 5.00
N TYR A 74 4.04 9.99 4.02
CA TYR A 74 3.82 10.19 2.61
C TYR A 74 3.88 8.85 1.91
N ASN A 75 2.76 8.44 1.34
CA ASN A 75 2.52 7.15 0.74
C ASN A 75 2.32 7.32 -0.76
N ILE A 76 2.99 6.48 -1.55
CA ILE A 76 2.76 6.34 -2.98
C ILE A 76 2.43 4.88 -3.25
N THR A 77 1.34 4.63 -3.95
CA THR A 77 0.98 3.31 -4.48
C THR A 77 0.86 3.41 -5.98
N ASN A 78 1.49 2.50 -6.72
CA ASN A 78 1.37 2.40 -8.15
C ASN A 78 0.92 0.98 -8.52
N ASN A 79 -0.04 0.87 -9.45
CA ASN A 79 -0.47 -0.40 -10.05
C ASN A 79 -0.26 -0.31 -11.57
N SER A 80 0.36 -1.33 -12.16
CA SER A 80 0.63 -1.36 -13.61
C SER A 80 -0.62 -1.59 -14.45
N ASP A 81 -1.60 -2.30 -13.90
CA ASP A 81 -2.88 -2.58 -14.54
C ASP A 81 -4.02 -1.88 -13.78
N VAL A 82 -4.71 -0.98 -14.49
CA VAL A 82 -5.84 -0.19 -13.99
C VAL A 82 -6.83 0.02 -15.14
N ALA A 83 -8.11 0.26 -14.82
CA ALA A 83 -9.11 0.60 -15.84
C ALA A 83 -8.72 1.88 -16.61
N ASP A 84 -9.16 1.98 -17.87
CA ASP A 84 -8.80 3.08 -18.78
C ASP A 84 -9.13 4.49 -18.24
N ASP A 85 -10.10 4.60 -17.31
CA ASP A 85 -10.51 5.84 -16.67
C ASP A 85 -9.76 6.17 -15.37
N LYS A 86 -8.77 5.35 -14.98
CA LYS A 86 -8.04 5.45 -13.72
C LYS A 86 -6.57 5.79 -13.92
N GLU A 87 -6.04 6.56 -12.98
CA GLU A 87 -4.60 6.81 -12.91
C GLU A 87 -3.92 5.64 -12.20
N SER A 88 -2.76 5.22 -12.71
CA SER A 88 -1.97 4.14 -12.12
C SER A 88 -1.34 4.49 -10.78
N THR A 89 -1.30 5.75 -10.36
CA THR A 89 -0.55 6.21 -9.19
C THR A 89 -1.41 6.98 -8.20
N ASP A 90 -1.53 6.44 -7.00
CA ASP A 90 -2.17 7.07 -5.85
C ASP A 90 -1.11 7.67 -4.92
N THR A 91 -1.33 8.92 -4.49
CA THR A 91 -0.47 9.61 -3.52
C THR A 91 -1.30 10.05 -2.32
N GLU A 92 -0.84 9.71 -1.12
CA GLU A 92 -1.49 10.08 0.13
C GLU A 92 -0.48 10.75 1.07
N THR A 93 -0.89 11.87 1.67
CA THR A 93 -0.16 12.51 2.77
C THR A 93 -1.00 12.41 4.03
N SER A 94 -0.44 11.89 5.11
CA SER A 94 -1.14 11.74 6.39
C SER A 94 -0.37 12.39 7.54
N LEU A 95 -1.13 12.97 8.46
CA LEU A 95 -0.66 13.53 9.72
C LEU A 95 -1.46 12.90 10.85
N THR A 96 -0.78 12.20 11.75
CA THR A 96 -1.36 11.59 12.94
C THR A 96 -0.79 12.26 14.18
N LEU A 97 -1.68 12.68 15.09
CA LEU A 97 -1.33 13.22 16.40
C LEU A 97 -1.95 12.33 17.47
N VAL A 98 -1.12 11.83 18.39
CA VAL A 98 -1.53 10.98 19.50
C VAL A 98 -1.21 11.69 20.81
N TYR A 99 -2.22 11.85 21.65
CA TYR A 99 -2.11 12.42 22.98
C TYR A 99 -2.51 11.40 24.05
N SER A 100 -1.76 11.33 25.14
CA SER A 100 -1.95 10.39 26.26
C SER A 100 -1.91 11.14 27.59
N PHE A 101 -2.95 10.93 28.40
CA PHE A 101 -3.17 11.59 29.70
C PHE A 101 -2.58 10.79 30.86
#